data_AF-A0A6B3IS81-F1
#
_entry.id   AF-A0A6B3IS81-F1
#
_cell.length_a   1.000
_cell.length_b   1.000
_cell.length_c   1.000
_cell.angle_alpha   90.00
_cell.angle_beta   90.00
_cell.angle_gamma   90.00
#
_symmetry.space_group_name_H-M   'P 1'
#
loop_
_entity.id
_entity.type
_entity.pdbx_description
1 polymer ?
#
loop_
_entity_poly.entity_id
_entity_poly.type
_entity_poly.pdbx_seq_one_letter_code
_entity_poly.pdbx_strand_id
1 'polypeptide(L)'
;QVRPLLPAGPGSRVLVAGRQRLLGLDADLRLTVEPLATGDAVGLLRELIGESRADREPEEAADLARRCGGLPLALRIASARLQNRPSWTLA
;
A
#
# COMPACT_ATOMS: atom_id res chain seq x y z
N GLN A 1 -8.31 21.36 -9.12
CA GLN A 1 -8.06 22.78 -8.80
C GLN A 1 -6.91 22.90 -7.77
N VAL A 2 -5.64 22.78 -8.18
CA VAL A 2 -4.50 22.85 -7.23
C VAL A 2 -3.74 24.17 -7.31
N ARG A 3 -3.57 24.74 -8.52
CA ARG A 3 -2.83 25.99 -8.75
C ARG A 3 -3.18 27.15 -7.79
N PRO A 4 -4.46 27.42 -7.47
CA PRO A 4 -4.80 28.54 -6.57
C PRO A 4 -4.36 28.35 -5.12
N LEU A 5 -3.96 27.13 -4.73
CA LEU A 5 -3.52 26.79 -3.37
C LEU A 5 -1.99 26.81 -3.22
N LEU A 6 -1.25 27.12 -4.30
CA LEU A 6 0.21 27.13 -4.25
C LEU A 6 0.72 28.37 -3.50
N PRO A 7 1.56 28.21 -2.46
CA PRO A 7 2.16 29.32 -1.75
C PRO A 7 3.20 30.04 -2.61
N ALA A 8 3.27 31.37 -2.49
CA ALA A 8 4.22 32.22 -3.22
C ALA A 8 5.45 32.66 -2.40
N GLY A 9 5.54 32.26 -1.14
CA GLY A 9 6.62 32.69 -0.23
C GLY A 9 7.93 31.94 -0.45
N PRO A 10 9.10 32.60 -0.30
CA PRO A 10 10.40 31.95 -0.43
C PRO A 10 10.55 30.81 0.59
N GLY A 11 11.19 29.72 0.18
CA GLY A 11 11.38 28.52 1.01
C GLY A 11 10.15 27.59 1.09
N SER A 12 9.01 27.95 0.50
CA SER A 12 7.81 27.09 0.50
C SER A 12 8.03 25.81 -0.31
N ARG A 13 7.38 24.72 0.11
CA ARG A 13 7.31 23.44 -0.60
C ARG A 13 5.88 22.91 -0.54
N VAL A 14 5.45 22.23 -1.60
CA VAL A 14 4.10 21.64 -1.70
C VAL A 14 4.22 20.18 -2.10
N LEU A 15 3.53 19.31 -1.36
CA LEU A 15 3.32 17.91 -1.74
C LEU A 15 1.85 17.73 -2.12
N VAL A 16 1.60 17.21 -3.32
CA VAL A 16 0.25 16.90 -3.81
C VAL A 16 0.14 15.40 -4.01
N ALA A 17 -0.76 14.76 -3.27
CA ALA A 17 -1.07 13.34 -3.43
C ALA A 17 -2.45 13.19 -4.07
N GLY A 18 -2.58 12.25 -5.00
CA GLY A 18 -3.83 11.98 -5.70
C GLY A 18 -3.72 10.76 -6.60
N ARG A 19 -4.87 10.29 -7.10
CA ARG A 19 -4.92 9.12 -8.01
C ARG A 19 -4.82 9.49 -9.48
N GLN A 20 -5.08 10.75 -9.82
CA GLN A 20 -5.11 11.24 -11.20
C GLN A 20 -3.88 12.12 -11.45
N ARG A 21 -3.31 11.99 -12.65
CA ARG A 21 -2.18 12.85 -13.05
C ARG A 21 -2.67 14.27 -13.25
N LEU A 22 -2.04 15.21 -12.56
CA LEU A 22 -2.27 16.65 -12.74
C LEU A 22 -1.37 17.17 -13.87
N LEU A 23 -1.76 16.89 -15.12
CA LEU A 23 -0.97 17.20 -16.32
C LEU A 23 -0.72 18.72 -16.49
N GLY A 24 -1.64 19.56 -16.00
CA GLY A 24 -1.50 21.02 -16.04
C GLY A 24 -0.81 21.65 -14.82
N LEU A 25 -0.21 20.85 -13.93
CA LEU A 25 0.53 21.37 -12.78
C LEU A 25 2.02 21.09 -13.01
N ASP A 26 2.82 22.14 -13.15
CA ASP A 26 4.28 22.00 -13.20
C ASP A 26 4.77 21.55 -11.82
N ALA A 27 5.64 20.53 -11.82
CA ALA A 27 6.17 19.92 -10.61
C ALA A 27 7.64 19.57 -10.83
N ASP A 28 8.49 19.95 -9.88
CA ASP A 28 9.92 19.64 -9.91
C ASP A 28 10.18 18.13 -9.84
N LEU A 29 9.31 17.41 -9.12
CA LEU A 29 9.38 15.97 -8.94
C LEU A 29 7.98 15.34 -9.03
N ARG A 30 7.87 14.29 -9.82
CA ARG A 30 6.67 13.43 -9.87
C ARG A 30 7.06 12.03 -9.41
N LEU A 31 6.47 11.58 -8.31
CA LEU A 31 6.65 10.23 -7.79
C LEU A 31 5.37 9.44 -8.02
N THR A 32 5.49 8.30 -8.70
CA THR A 32 4.43 7.30 -8.76
C THR A 32 4.63 6.35 -7.58
N VAL A 33 3.61 6.23 -6.74
CA VAL A 33 3.63 5.25 -5.64
C VAL A 33 3.15 3.93 -6.22
N GLU A 34 4.11 3.06 -6.51
CA GLU A 34 3.83 1.71 -6.99
C GLU A 34 3.24 0.84 -5.88
N PRO A 35 2.52 -0.24 -6.21
CA PRO A 35 2.19 -1.28 -5.24
C PRO A 35 3.45 -1.82 -4.55
N LEU A 36 3.28 -2.38 -3.36
CA LEU A 36 4.38 -3.01 -2.62
C LEU A 36 4.95 -4.17 -3.43
N ALA A 37 6.29 -4.29 -3.42
CA ALA A 37 6.94 -5.52 -3.87
C ALA A 37 6.45 -6.69 -2.99
N THR A 38 6.50 -7.92 -3.53
CA THR A 38 5.97 -9.09 -2.83
C THR A 38 6.58 -9.27 -1.44
N GLY A 39 7.89 -8.99 -1.27
CA GLY A 39 8.55 -9.06 0.04
C GLY A 39 7.96 -8.08 1.06
N ASP A 40 7.79 -6.81 0.67
CA ASP A 40 7.21 -5.78 1.54
C ASP A 40 5.72 -6.05 1.82
N ALA A 41 4.99 -6.58 0.84
CA ALA A 41 3.60 -7.00 1.00
C ALA A 41 3.46 -8.16 1.99
N VAL A 42 4.37 -9.14 1.95
CA VAL A 42 4.45 -10.20 2.96
C VAL A 42 4.84 -9.63 4.32
N GLY A 43 5.78 -8.68 4.38
CA GLY A 43 6.12 -7.94 5.61
C GLY A 43 4.89 -7.29 6.25
N LEU A 44 4.10 -6.56 5.47
CA LEU A 44 2.85 -5.97 5.93
C LEU A 44 1.83 -7.04 6.36
N LEU A 45 1.72 -8.16 5.66
CA LEU A 45 0.85 -9.25 6.09
C LEU A 45 1.27 -9.80 7.46
N ARG A 46 2.58 -10.04 7.67
CA ARG A 46 3.12 -10.50 8.96
C ARG A 46 2.73 -9.56 10.09
N GLU A 47 2.83 -8.25 9.89
CA GLU A 47 2.39 -7.25 10.89
C GLU A 47 0.88 -7.32 11.15
N LEU A 48 0.06 -7.59 10.14
CA LEU A 48 -1.40 -7.55 10.23
C LEU A 48 -2.03 -8.84 10.78
N ILE A 49 -1.48 -10.01 10.50
CA ILE A 49 -2.02 -11.32 10.94
C ILE A 49 -1.17 -12.01 12.01
N GLY A 50 -0.01 -11.44 12.33
CA GLY A 50 0.98 -11.99 13.25
C GLY A 50 2.01 -12.87 12.56
N GLU A 51 3.27 -12.74 13.00
CA GLU A 51 4.43 -13.48 12.45
C GLU A 51 4.21 -14.99 12.49
N SER A 52 3.76 -15.53 13.62
CA SER A 52 3.54 -16.97 13.80
C SER A 52 2.59 -17.57 12.74
N ARG A 53 1.55 -16.83 12.35
CA ARG A 53 0.59 -17.32 11.34
C ARG A 53 1.15 -17.20 9.94
N ALA A 54 1.78 -16.07 9.62
CA ALA A 54 2.39 -15.86 8.32
C ALA A 54 3.55 -16.82 8.04
N ASP A 55 4.37 -17.12 9.06
CA ASP A 55 5.55 -17.98 8.93
C ASP A 55 5.23 -19.48 8.89
N ARG A 56 4.03 -19.88 9.33
CA ARG A 56 3.55 -21.26 9.19
C ARG A 56 3.21 -21.62 7.74
N GLU A 57 2.81 -20.64 6.94
CA GLU A 57 2.35 -20.81 5.55
C GLU A 57 3.03 -19.73 4.67
N PRO A 58 4.37 -19.75 4.53
CA PRO A 58 5.13 -18.65 3.91
C PRO A 58 4.86 -18.52 2.40
N GLU A 59 4.66 -19.64 1.71
CA GLU A 59 4.36 -19.64 0.27
C GLU A 59 2.95 -19.11 -0.01
N GLU A 60 2.00 -19.44 0.86
CA GLU A 60 0.62 -18.99 0.82
C GLU A 60 0.51 -17.52 1.21
N ALA A 61 1.31 -17.05 2.17
CA ALA A 61 1.43 -15.63 2.48
C ALA A 61 1.94 -14.84 1.25
N ALA A 62 2.95 -15.37 0.56
CA ALA A 62 3.45 -14.79 -0.68
C ALA A 62 2.39 -14.85 -1.81
N ASP A 63 1.62 -15.93 -1.91
CA ASP A 63 0.55 -16.05 -2.90
C ASP A 63 -0.59 -15.07 -2.64
N LEU A 64 -1.04 -14.96 -1.38
CA LEU A 64 -2.01 -13.97 -0.96
C LEU A 64 -1.52 -12.54 -1.27
N ALA A 65 -0.25 -12.25 -0.99
CA ALA A 65 0.37 -10.97 -1.32
C ALA A 65 0.33 -10.66 -2.82
N ARG A 66 0.67 -11.65 -3.67
CA ARG A 66 0.59 -11.55 -5.13
C ARG A 66 -0.84 -11.36 -5.62
N ARG A 67 -1.82 -12.10 -5.07
CA ARG A 67 -3.25 -11.95 -5.41
C ARG A 67 -3.82 -10.58 -5.01
N CYS A 68 -3.33 -10.01 -3.91
CA CYS A 68 -3.65 -8.65 -3.51
C CYS A 68 -2.93 -7.58 -4.39
N GLY A 69 -2.07 -8.00 -5.30
CA GLY A 69 -1.32 -7.12 -6.21
C GLY A 69 -0.38 -6.16 -5.49
N GLY A 70 0.08 -6.50 -4.27
CA GLY A 70 0.89 -5.60 -3.45
C GLY A 70 0.16 -4.36 -2.93
N LEU A 71 -1.17 -4.28 -3.07
CA LEU A 71 -1.93 -3.10 -2.65
C LEU A 71 -2.16 -3.12 -1.12
N PRO A 72 -1.67 -2.11 -0.36
CA PRO A 72 -1.81 -2.10 1.09
C PRO A 72 -3.24 -2.23 1.60
N LEU A 73 -4.21 -1.61 0.89
CA LEU A 73 -5.62 -1.70 1.25
C LEU A 73 -6.19 -3.12 1.05
N ALA A 74 -5.83 -3.80 -0.04
CA ALA A 74 -6.29 -5.16 -0.31
C ALA A 74 -5.75 -6.14 0.74
N LEU A 75 -4.46 -6.00 1.09
CA LEU A 75 -3.82 -6.78 2.16
C LEU A 75 -4.56 -6.60 3.48
N ARG A 76 -4.85 -5.36 3.88
CA ARG A 76 -5.63 -5.07 5.11
C ARG A 76 -7.00 -5.71 5.11
N ILE A 77 -7.71 -5.70 3.99
CA ILE A 77 -9.02 -6.34 3.88
C ILE A 77 -8.91 -7.86 4.01
N ALA A 78 -7.93 -8.48 3.34
CA ALA A 78 -7.69 -9.91 3.43
C ALA A 78 -7.32 -10.33 4.87
N SER A 79 -6.39 -9.61 5.50
CA SER A 79 -6.00 -9.82 6.90
C SER A 79 -7.18 -9.69 7.87
N ALA A 80 -8.03 -8.68 7.70
CA ALA A 80 -9.21 -8.52 8.54
C ALA A 80 -10.19 -9.70 8.41
N ARG A 81 -10.33 -10.28 7.21
CA ARG A 81 -11.16 -11.48 7.01
C ARG A 81 -10.58 -12.71 7.70
N LEU A 82 -9.26 -12.87 7.65
CA LEU A 82 -8.53 -13.98 8.29
C LEU A 82 -8.56 -13.90 9.82
N GLN A 83 -8.51 -12.69 10.39
CA GLN A 83 -8.62 -12.49 11.84
C GLN A 83 -10.02 -12.81 12.36
N ASN A 84 -11.05 -12.44 11.61
CA ASN A 84 -12.45 -12.74 11.96
C ASN A 84 -12.85 -14.21 11.67
N ARG A 85 -11.96 -15.02 11.07
CA ARG A 85 -12.19 -16.42 10.73
C ARG A 85 -10.96 -17.27 11.07
N PRO A 86 -10.77 -17.63 12.35
CA PRO A 86 -9.56 -18.29 12.82
C PRO A 86 -9.33 -19.69 12.23
N SER A 87 -10.36 -20.35 11.71
CA SER A 87 -10.25 -21.65 11.02
C SER A 87 -9.80 -21.55 9.57
N TRP A 88 -9.75 -20.34 8.98
CA TRP A 88 -9.31 -20.17 7.60
C TRP A 88 -7.79 -20.19 7.49
N THR A 89 -7.29 -20.87 6.47
CA THR A 89 -5.88 -20.90 6.07
C THR A 89 -5.54 -19.70 5.18
N LEU A 90 -4.26 -19.53 4.85
CA LEU A 90 -3.82 -18.52 3.86
C LEU A 90 -4.06 -18.98 2.41
N ALA A 91 -4.16 -20.29 2.20
CA ALA A 91 -4.58 -20.93 0.95
C ALA A 91 -6.07 -20.69 0.60
#